data_AF-A0A2X0K4W5-F1
#
_entry.id   AF-A0A2X0K4W5-F1
#
_cell.length_a   1.000
_cell.length_b   1.000
_cell.length_c   1.000
_cell.angle_alpha   90.00
_cell.angle_beta   90.00
_cell.angle_gamma   90.00
#
_symmetry.space_group_name_H-M   'P 1'
#
loop_
_entity.id
_entity.type
_entity.pdbx_description
1 polymer ?
#
loop_
_entity_poly.entity_id
_entity_poly.type
_entity_poly.pdbx_seq_one_letter_code
_entity_poly.pdbx_strand_id
1 'polypeptide(L)'
;MSREPHTTSPARSVDPTAWQEAGLPTMLDPRSVVGELHRIHLPHPGVTVLGVLAADGRVVAGASFAVPERITDGWHLRNVLLAHLRHVVPHGLRRRAPLHSAVVLQCRDAPSDWTELDGAWMWALRDASGLHGMRCGGYITLTEAGWQVLGESRRGRSPQAGALGRRALSTVSELPSREHLPALTASPESRPRPALMPAPAIAQLAAQ
;
A
#
# COMPACT_ATOMS: atom_id res chain seq x y z
N MET A 1 41.42 -48.84 -4.85
CA MET A 1 40.65 -48.00 -3.91
C MET A 1 39.91 -46.96 -4.73
N SER A 2 38.69 -47.29 -5.16
CA SER A 2 37.89 -46.43 -6.04
C SER A 2 37.20 -45.35 -5.23
N ARG A 3 37.46 -44.09 -5.57
CA ARG A 3 36.85 -42.92 -4.93
C ARG A 3 35.51 -42.67 -5.61
N GLU A 4 34.42 -42.90 -4.89
CA GLU A 4 33.08 -42.56 -5.39
C GLU A 4 32.97 -41.05 -5.67
N PRO A 5 32.28 -40.65 -6.75
CA PRO A 5 32.01 -39.24 -7.00
C PRO A 5 31.03 -38.74 -5.94
N HIS A 6 31.46 -37.71 -5.21
CA HIS A 6 30.65 -36.95 -4.29
C HIS A 6 29.40 -36.46 -5.04
N THR A 7 28.22 -36.98 -4.67
CA THR A 7 26.95 -36.47 -5.17
C THR A 7 26.79 -35.05 -4.65
N THR A 8 27.02 -34.08 -5.55
CA THR A 8 26.83 -32.67 -5.25
C THR A 8 25.40 -32.47 -4.78
N SER A 9 25.23 -32.08 -3.52
CA SER A 9 23.94 -31.69 -2.94
C SER A 9 23.26 -30.70 -3.89
N PRO A 10 21.95 -30.83 -4.19
CA PRO A 10 21.30 -29.92 -5.11
C PRO A 10 21.40 -28.51 -4.53
N ALA A 11 22.09 -27.61 -5.23
CA ALA A 11 22.17 -26.21 -4.89
C ALA A 11 20.74 -25.67 -4.71
N ARG A 12 20.33 -25.45 -3.45
CA ARG A 12 19.03 -24.85 -3.09
C ARG A 12 19.03 -23.33 -3.28
N SER A 13 19.94 -22.80 -4.08
CA SER A 13 20.02 -21.39 -4.43
C SER A 13 19.85 -21.28 -5.92
N VAL A 14 18.67 -20.85 -6.35
CA VAL A 14 18.47 -20.46 -7.74
C VAL A 14 19.14 -19.10 -7.95
N ASP A 15 19.82 -18.95 -9.07
CA ASP A 15 20.44 -17.70 -9.47
C ASP A 15 19.39 -16.56 -9.55
N PRO A 16 19.62 -15.40 -8.91
CA PRO A 16 18.71 -14.25 -8.97
C PRO A 16 18.36 -13.79 -10.39
N THR A 17 19.27 -13.93 -11.35
CA THR A 17 19.00 -13.56 -12.76
C THR A 17 18.00 -14.52 -13.38
N ALA A 18 18.18 -15.83 -13.19
CA ALA A 18 17.19 -16.83 -13.60
C ALA A 18 15.79 -16.60 -12.98
N TRP A 19 15.71 -16.08 -11.75
CA TRP A 19 14.44 -15.68 -11.14
C TRP A 19 13.80 -14.45 -11.78
N GLN A 20 14.63 -13.47 -12.14
CA GLN A 20 14.19 -12.30 -12.89
C GLN A 20 13.72 -12.67 -14.30
N GLU A 21 14.07 -13.85 -14.84
CA GLU A 21 13.68 -14.34 -16.18
C GLU A 21 12.52 -15.37 -16.19
N ALA A 22 12.17 -15.96 -15.04
CA ALA A 22 11.18 -17.06 -14.87
C ALA A 22 9.67 -16.79 -15.14
N GLY A 23 9.31 -15.86 -16.03
CA GLY A 23 8.05 -15.93 -16.79
C GLY A 23 6.70 -15.45 -16.21
N LEU A 24 6.56 -14.85 -15.02
CA LEU A 24 5.31 -14.12 -14.72
C LEU A 24 5.18 -12.89 -15.63
N PRO A 25 4.08 -12.75 -16.39
CA PRO A 25 3.90 -11.58 -17.24
C PRO A 25 3.90 -10.31 -16.40
N THR A 26 4.54 -9.26 -16.91
CA THR A 26 4.44 -7.90 -16.37
C THR A 26 2.95 -7.55 -16.23
N MET A 27 2.63 -6.75 -15.22
CA MET A 27 1.27 -6.32 -14.84
C MET A 27 0.30 -6.29 -16.03
N LEU A 28 -0.62 -7.26 -16.10
CA LEU A 28 -1.45 -7.50 -17.28
C LEU A 28 -2.44 -6.36 -17.53
N ASP A 29 -3.19 -5.98 -16.49
CA ASP A 29 -4.17 -4.90 -16.54
C ASP A 29 -3.92 -3.88 -15.41
N PRO A 30 -3.11 -2.83 -15.67
CA PRO A 30 -2.84 -1.78 -14.69
C PRO A 30 -4.11 -1.06 -14.22
N ARG A 31 -5.14 -0.95 -15.07
CA ARG A 31 -6.37 -0.27 -14.71
C ARG A 31 -7.11 -1.00 -13.59
N SER A 32 -7.25 -2.32 -13.73
CA SER A 32 -7.87 -3.16 -12.72
C SER A 32 -7.05 -3.13 -11.42
N VAL A 33 -5.73 -3.28 -11.50
CA VAL A 33 -4.82 -3.23 -10.34
C VAL A 33 -4.95 -1.89 -9.58
N VAL A 34 -4.90 -0.76 -10.29
CA VAL A 34 -5.07 0.57 -9.66
C VAL A 34 -6.45 0.70 -9.02
N GLY A 35 -7.51 0.26 -9.70
CA GLY A 35 -8.87 0.28 -9.17
C GLY A 35 -9.02 -0.56 -7.90
N GLU A 36 -8.44 -1.75 -7.87
CA GLU A 36 -8.48 -2.66 -6.73
C GLU A 36 -7.67 -2.13 -5.54
N LEU A 37 -6.41 -1.70 -5.76
CA LEU A 37 -5.58 -1.10 -4.72
C LEU A 37 -6.21 0.17 -4.14
N HIS A 38 -6.77 1.04 -4.99
CA HIS A 38 -7.47 2.24 -4.54
C HIS A 38 -8.72 1.90 -3.72
N ARG A 39 -9.50 0.89 -4.15
CA ARG A 39 -10.70 0.46 -3.40
C ARG A 39 -10.36 -0.12 -2.03
N ILE A 40 -9.27 -0.88 -1.93
CA ILE A 40 -8.84 -1.54 -0.69
C ILE A 40 -8.21 -0.54 0.28
N HIS A 41 -7.31 0.31 -0.21
CA HIS A 41 -6.48 1.17 0.65
C HIS A 41 -7.00 2.61 0.79
N LEU A 42 -7.91 3.05 -0.09
CA LEU A 42 -8.42 4.43 -0.16
C LEU A 42 -7.33 5.49 0.05
N PRO A 43 -6.20 5.41 -0.69
CA PRO A 43 -5.06 6.25 -0.43
C PRO A 43 -5.35 7.71 -0.76
N HIS A 44 -4.89 8.62 0.10
CA HIS A 44 -4.83 10.04 -0.18
C HIS A 44 -3.42 10.43 -0.68
N PRO A 45 -3.24 11.64 -1.25
CA PRO A 45 -1.92 12.13 -1.62
C PRO A 45 -0.91 12.03 -0.47
N GLY A 46 0.32 11.62 -0.78
CA GLY A 46 1.38 11.32 0.20
C GLY A 46 1.42 9.87 0.67
N VAL A 47 0.39 9.06 0.37
CA VAL A 47 0.38 7.63 0.69
C VAL A 47 0.99 6.82 -0.45
N THR A 48 1.86 5.88 -0.08
CA THR A 48 2.36 4.82 -0.94
C THR A 48 1.57 3.54 -0.65
N VAL A 49 1.16 2.84 -1.70
CA VAL A 49 0.55 1.51 -1.59
C VAL A 49 1.45 0.50 -2.27
N LEU A 50 1.89 -0.51 -1.51
CA LEU A 50 2.54 -1.70 -2.02
C LEU A 50 1.48 -2.76 -2.28
N GLY A 51 1.39 -3.25 -3.51
CA GLY A 51 0.53 -4.36 -3.91
C GLY A 51 1.34 -5.60 -4.24
N VAL A 52 0.77 -6.78 -3.97
CA VAL A 52 1.30 -8.07 -4.40
C VAL A 52 0.30 -8.70 -5.34
N LEU A 53 0.74 -9.04 -6.55
CA LEU A 53 -0.08 -9.67 -7.57
C LEU A 53 0.20 -11.17 -7.64
N ALA A 54 -0.84 -11.97 -7.91
CA ALA A 54 -0.68 -13.36 -8.34
C ALA A 54 -0.30 -13.44 -9.82
N ALA A 55 -0.03 -14.67 -10.29
CA ALA A 55 0.34 -14.93 -11.68
C ALA A 55 -0.74 -14.53 -12.70
N ASP A 56 -2.00 -14.51 -12.28
CA ASP A 56 -3.14 -14.07 -13.09
C ASP A 56 -3.34 -12.54 -13.07
N GLY A 57 -2.47 -11.80 -12.38
CA GLY A 57 -2.51 -10.35 -12.28
C GLY A 57 -3.46 -9.78 -11.22
N ARG A 58 -4.16 -10.62 -10.44
CA ARG A 58 -5.04 -10.15 -9.36
C ARG A 58 -4.26 -9.72 -8.13
N VAL A 59 -4.75 -8.71 -7.41
CA VAL A 59 -4.16 -8.29 -6.12
C VAL A 59 -4.48 -9.34 -5.07
N VAL A 60 -3.46 -9.93 -4.46
CA VAL A 60 -3.61 -10.94 -3.39
C VAL A 60 -3.23 -10.44 -2.01
N ALA A 61 -2.45 -9.36 -1.95
CA ALA A 61 -2.12 -8.68 -0.70
C ALA A 61 -1.72 -7.23 -0.98
N GLY A 62 -1.75 -6.39 0.05
CA GLY A 62 -1.27 -5.02 -0.06
C GLY A 62 -1.06 -4.36 1.29
N ALA A 63 -0.27 -3.30 1.30
CA ALA A 63 -0.04 -2.43 2.45
C ALA A 63 -0.02 -0.98 1.99
N SER A 64 -0.66 -0.10 2.75
CA SER A 64 -0.56 1.35 2.58
C SER A 64 0.28 1.95 3.71
N PHE A 65 1.14 2.91 3.39
CA PHE A 65 2.01 3.56 4.35
C PHE A 65 2.47 4.93 3.83
N ALA A 66 2.89 5.79 4.74
CA ALA A 66 3.52 7.06 4.40
C ALA A 66 5.02 6.97 4.67
N VAL A 67 5.81 7.58 3.78
CA VAL A 67 7.26 7.69 3.96
C VAL A 67 7.60 9.15 4.27
N PRO A 68 8.39 9.43 5.33
CA PRO A 68 8.83 10.79 5.62
C PRO A 68 9.56 11.40 4.42
N GLU A 69 9.25 12.65 4.07
CA GLU A 69 9.81 13.36 2.90
C GLU A 69 11.34 13.44 2.89
N ARG A 70 11.98 13.38 4.07
CA ARG A 70 13.44 13.32 4.20
C ARG A 70 14.08 12.06 3.62
N ILE A 71 13.30 11.00 3.38
CA ILE A 71 13.79 9.74 2.82
C ILE A 71 13.67 9.84 1.30
N THR A 72 14.80 10.09 0.65
CA THR A 72 14.89 10.26 -0.80
C THR A 72 15.75 9.20 -1.48
N ASP A 73 16.55 8.45 -0.72
CA ASP A 73 17.42 7.43 -1.29
C ASP A 73 16.73 6.07 -1.43
N GLY A 74 17.11 5.35 -2.49
CA GLY A 74 16.53 4.05 -2.79
C GLY A 74 16.80 2.98 -1.72
N TRP A 75 17.91 3.07 -0.98
CA TRP A 75 18.29 2.06 0.02
C TRP A 75 17.32 2.04 1.21
N HIS A 76 16.94 3.21 1.72
CA HIS A 76 15.94 3.33 2.77
C HIS A 76 14.56 2.88 2.26
N LEU A 77 14.16 3.34 1.07
CA LEU A 77 12.88 2.95 0.46
C LEU A 77 12.78 1.42 0.28
N ARG A 78 13.87 0.77 -0.12
CA ARG A 78 13.92 -0.71 -0.20
C ARG A 78 13.65 -1.36 1.15
N ASN A 79 14.27 -0.87 2.21
CA ASN A 79 14.08 -1.44 3.55
C ASN A 79 12.63 -1.27 4.02
N VAL A 80 12.00 -0.13 3.69
CA VAL A 80 10.57 0.10 3.94
C VAL A 80 9.72 -0.92 3.18
N LEU A 81 9.96 -1.11 1.88
CA LEU A 81 9.23 -2.10 1.08
C LEU A 81 9.40 -3.52 1.63
N LEU A 82 10.61 -3.92 2.01
CA LEU A 82 10.87 -5.23 2.59
C LEU A 82 10.14 -5.46 3.92
N ALA A 83 10.07 -4.42 4.77
CA ALA A 83 9.32 -4.50 6.02
C ALA A 83 7.85 -4.82 5.74
N HIS A 84 7.21 -4.08 4.84
CA HIS A 84 5.81 -4.32 4.48
C HIS A 84 5.60 -5.66 3.78
N LEU A 85 6.48 -6.05 2.84
CA LEU A 85 6.40 -7.36 2.16
C LEU A 85 6.39 -8.53 3.15
N ARG A 86 7.25 -8.48 4.17
CA ARG A 86 7.33 -9.52 5.22
C ARG A 86 6.06 -9.63 6.07
N HIS A 87 5.27 -8.56 6.16
CA HIS A 87 4.01 -8.57 6.88
C HIS A 87 2.84 -9.08 6.05
N VAL A 88 2.85 -8.84 4.72
CA VAL A 88 1.69 -9.14 3.88
C VAL A 88 1.78 -10.49 3.17
N VAL A 89 2.98 -10.98 2.84
CA VAL A 89 3.16 -12.29 2.19
C VAL A 89 4.44 -13.01 2.62
N PRO A 90 4.43 -14.34 2.78
CA PRO A 90 5.65 -15.12 2.97
C PRO A 90 6.65 -14.92 1.83
N HIS A 91 7.95 -14.95 2.13
CA HIS A 91 8.97 -14.79 1.10
C HIS A 91 9.04 -16.00 0.15
N GLY A 92 9.36 -15.74 -1.11
CA GLY A 92 9.48 -16.74 -2.16
C GLY A 92 10.85 -17.43 -2.24
N LEU A 93 11.84 -17.01 -1.44
CA LEU A 93 13.29 -17.32 -1.55
C LEU A 93 13.70 -18.81 -1.72
N ARG A 94 12.83 -19.77 -1.42
CA ARG A 94 13.10 -21.21 -1.58
C ARG A 94 12.47 -21.85 -2.83
N ARG A 95 11.71 -21.09 -3.62
CA ARG A 95 10.97 -21.62 -4.77
C ARG A 95 11.86 -21.78 -6.00
N ARG A 96 11.41 -22.47 -7.04
CA ARG A 96 12.16 -22.52 -8.31
C ARG A 96 11.83 -21.36 -9.25
N ALA A 97 10.62 -20.82 -9.10
CA ALA A 97 10.12 -19.67 -9.86
C ALA A 97 9.31 -18.77 -8.91
N PRO A 98 9.28 -17.45 -9.17
CA PRO A 98 8.45 -16.52 -8.42
C PRO A 98 6.96 -16.80 -8.69
N LEU A 99 6.14 -16.75 -7.63
CA LEU A 99 4.67 -16.87 -7.76
C LEU A 99 3.94 -15.54 -7.75
N HIS A 100 4.64 -14.49 -7.34
CA HIS A 100 4.08 -13.17 -7.16
C HIS A 100 4.93 -12.12 -7.84
N SER A 101 4.31 -10.97 -8.11
CA SER A 101 4.99 -9.73 -8.47
C SER A 101 4.60 -8.62 -7.50
N ALA A 102 5.55 -7.72 -7.18
CA ALA A 102 5.25 -6.53 -6.39
C ALA A 102 5.02 -5.32 -7.29
N VAL A 103 4.06 -4.49 -6.91
CA VAL A 103 3.77 -3.21 -7.53
C VAL A 103 3.75 -2.12 -6.47
N VAL A 104 4.15 -0.91 -6.85
CA VAL A 104 4.03 0.26 -5.99
C VAL A 104 3.14 1.28 -6.67
N LEU A 105 2.16 1.78 -5.94
CA LEU A 105 1.26 2.85 -6.33
C LEU A 105 1.55 4.07 -5.45
N GLN A 106 2.11 5.12 -6.04
CA GLN A 106 2.44 6.37 -5.37
C GLN A 106 1.33 7.39 -5.60
N CYS A 107 0.59 7.73 -4.54
CA CYS A 107 -0.45 8.77 -4.60
C CYS A 107 0.19 10.13 -4.29
N ARG A 108 0.04 11.11 -5.19
CA ARG A 108 0.65 12.44 -5.05
C ARG A 108 -0.19 13.54 -5.69
N ASP A 109 0.00 14.78 -5.24
CA ASP A 109 -0.63 15.97 -5.83
C ASP A 109 0.14 16.51 -7.05
N ALA A 110 1.47 16.33 -7.04
CA ALA A 110 2.40 16.83 -8.05
C ALA A 110 2.18 16.21 -9.44
N PRO A 111 2.61 16.90 -10.53
CA PRO A 111 2.40 16.41 -11.89
C PRO A 111 2.96 15.00 -12.08
N SER A 112 2.37 14.26 -13.02
CA SER A 112 2.73 12.88 -13.37
C SER A 112 4.14 12.72 -13.96
N ASP A 113 4.89 13.80 -14.03
CA ASP A 113 6.23 13.83 -14.60
C ASP A 113 7.21 13.06 -13.73
N TRP A 114 8.24 12.53 -14.38
CA TRP A 114 9.29 11.77 -13.72
C TRP A 114 10.10 12.65 -12.77
N THR A 115 10.43 12.11 -11.60
CA THR A 115 11.29 12.74 -10.59
C THR A 115 12.44 11.82 -10.18
N GLU A 116 13.49 12.35 -9.55
CA GLU A 116 14.57 11.53 -9.00
C GLU A 116 14.06 10.53 -7.93
N LEU A 117 13.06 10.95 -7.14
CA LEU A 117 12.40 10.08 -6.16
C LEU A 117 11.69 8.90 -6.83
N ASP A 118 11.17 9.07 -8.05
CA ASP A 118 10.61 7.96 -8.82
C ASP A 118 11.68 6.95 -9.22
N GLY A 119 12.86 7.44 -9.60
CA GLY A 119 14.03 6.59 -9.81
C GLY A 119 14.40 5.79 -8.56
N ALA A 120 14.39 6.44 -7.39
CA ALA A 120 14.68 5.80 -6.11
C ALA A 120 13.64 4.72 -5.76
N TRP A 121 12.34 5.00 -5.97
CA TRP A 121 11.26 4.03 -5.78
C TRP A 121 11.34 2.84 -6.73
N MET A 122 11.60 3.08 -8.01
CA MET A 122 11.73 2.02 -9.02
C MET A 122 12.92 1.10 -8.70
N TRP A 123 14.06 1.69 -8.31
CA TRP A 123 15.22 0.93 -7.85
C TRP A 123 14.87 0.10 -6.60
N ALA A 124 14.26 0.73 -5.61
CA ALA A 124 13.88 0.10 -4.35
C ALA A 124 12.92 -1.07 -4.56
N LEU A 125 11.92 -0.90 -5.42
CA LEU A 125 10.95 -1.93 -5.79
C LEU A 125 11.65 -3.12 -6.45
N ARG A 126 12.55 -2.87 -7.40
CA ARG A 126 13.30 -3.94 -8.07
C ARG A 126 14.15 -4.74 -7.08
N ASP A 127 14.90 -4.05 -6.22
CA ASP A 127 15.79 -4.71 -5.25
C ASP A 127 15.00 -5.46 -4.16
N ALA A 128 13.98 -4.83 -3.59
CA ALA A 128 13.11 -5.46 -2.59
C ALA A 128 12.38 -6.69 -3.15
N SER A 129 11.93 -6.63 -4.41
CA SER A 129 11.30 -7.78 -5.08
C SER A 129 12.25 -8.97 -5.16
N GLY A 130 13.50 -8.74 -5.61
CA GLY A 130 14.53 -9.77 -5.67
C GLY A 130 14.83 -10.37 -4.29
N LEU A 131 15.01 -9.51 -3.28
CA LEU A 131 15.31 -9.93 -1.91
C LEU A 131 14.15 -10.65 -1.21
N HIS A 132 12.90 -10.45 -1.63
CA HIS A 132 11.74 -11.18 -1.09
C HIS A 132 11.35 -12.39 -1.94
N GLY A 133 11.97 -12.56 -3.11
CA GLY A 133 11.72 -13.68 -4.00
C GLY A 133 10.46 -13.58 -4.85
N MET A 134 10.21 -12.40 -5.38
CA MET A 134 9.12 -12.08 -6.29
C MET A 134 9.63 -11.30 -7.49
N ARG A 135 8.80 -11.15 -8.53
CA ARG A 135 9.15 -10.30 -9.68
C ARG A 135 8.84 -8.84 -9.40
N CYS A 136 9.58 -7.96 -10.04
CA CYS A 136 9.25 -6.54 -10.10
C CYS A 136 8.09 -6.35 -11.09
N GLY A 137 6.92 -5.93 -10.61
CA GLY A 137 5.70 -5.79 -11.41
C GLY A 137 5.56 -4.43 -12.08
N GLY A 138 5.71 -3.33 -11.34
CA GLY A 138 5.63 -1.97 -11.90
C GLY A 138 5.47 -0.88 -10.85
N TYR A 139 5.88 0.33 -11.23
CA TYR A 139 5.73 1.55 -10.42
C TYR A 139 4.67 2.44 -11.07
N ILE A 140 3.66 2.82 -10.30
CA ILE A 140 2.47 3.52 -10.77
C ILE A 140 2.34 4.83 -10.02
N THR A 141 2.11 5.92 -10.74
CA THR A 141 1.65 7.18 -10.16
C THR A 141 0.14 7.25 -10.17
N LEU A 142 -0.44 7.80 -9.11
CA LEU A 142 -1.84 8.22 -9.07
C LEU A 142 -1.91 9.69 -8.64
N THR A 143 -2.48 10.50 -9.51
CA THR A 143 -2.77 11.92 -9.29
C THR A 143 -4.25 12.18 -9.56
N GLU A 144 -4.71 13.40 -9.33
CA GLU A 144 -6.08 13.81 -9.71
C GLU A 144 -6.34 13.64 -11.21
N ALA A 145 -5.32 13.88 -12.05
CA ALA A 145 -5.42 13.76 -13.51
C ALA A 145 -5.56 12.30 -13.98
N GLY A 146 -5.05 11.34 -13.21
CA GLY A 146 -5.10 9.95 -13.59
C GLY A 146 -4.01 9.10 -12.97
N TRP A 147 -3.89 7.88 -13.52
CA TRP A 147 -2.78 6.99 -13.21
C TRP A 147 -1.88 6.79 -14.42
N GLN A 148 -0.62 6.51 -14.17
CA GLN A 148 0.38 6.19 -15.18
C GLN A 148 1.35 5.13 -14.64
N VAL A 149 1.70 4.15 -15.46
CA VAL A 149 2.77 3.20 -15.16
C VAL A 149 4.07 3.79 -15.70
N LEU A 150 5.04 4.05 -14.82
CA LEU A 150 6.32 4.62 -15.23
C LEU A 150 7.20 3.56 -15.90
N GLY A 151 7.95 3.99 -16.92
CA GLY A 151 8.71 3.10 -17.78
C GLY A 151 7.87 2.44 -18.88
N GLU A 152 6.57 2.73 -18.94
CA GLU A 152 5.65 2.20 -19.93
C GLU A 152 4.77 3.32 -20.51
N SER A 153 4.21 3.11 -21.70
CA SER A 153 3.28 4.06 -22.33
C SER A 153 1.84 3.89 -21.84
N ARG A 154 1.61 3.25 -20.68
CA ARG A 154 0.28 2.91 -20.15
C ARG A 154 -0.18 3.93 -19.12
N ARG A 155 -1.36 4.53 -19.35
CA ARG A 155 -1.99 5.53 -18.49
C ARG A 155 -3.52 5.45 -18.56
N GLY A 156 -4.21 6.04 -17.59
CA GLY A 156 -5.68 6.10 -17.57
C GLY A 156 -6.23 7.10 -16.57
N ARG A 157 -7.57 7.19 -16.49
CA ARG A 157 -8.25 8.12 -15.57
C ARG A 157 -8.21 7.63 -14.12
N SER A 158 -8.24 8.58 -13.19
CA SER A 158 -8.24 8.30 -11.75
C SER A 158 -9.50 7.51 -11.36
N PRO A 159 -9.41 6.51 -10.46
CA PRO A 159 -10.59 5.80 -9.94
C PRO A 159 -11.64 6.73 -9.32
N GLN A 160 -11.20 7.87 -8.75
CA GLN A 160 -12.09 8.86 -8.14
C GLN A 160 -12.86 9.70 -9.18
N ALA A 161 -12.37 9.82 -10.42
CA ALA A 161 -13.05 10.58 -11.47
C ALA A 161 -14.44 10.03 -11.80
N GLY A 162 -14.68 8.72 -11.57
CA GLY A 162 -16.01 8.12 -11.66
C GLY A 162 -16.86 8.28 -10.40
N ALA A 163 -16.24 8.43 -9.23
CA ALA A 163 -16.92 8.60 -7.95
C ALA A 163 -17.49 10.02 -7.79
N LEU A 164 -16.79 11.05 -8.28
CA LEU A 164 -17.30 12.44 -8.27
C LEU A 164 -18.53 12.60 -9.18
N GLY A 165 -18.52 11.97 -10.35
CA GLY A 165 -19.69 11.95 -11.25
C GLY A 165 -20.90 11.20 -10.68
N ARG A 166 -20.67 10.15 -9.88
CA ARG A 166 -21.75 9.38 -9.22
C ARG A 166 -22.26 10.04 -7.93
N ARG A 167 -21.42 10.82 -7.24
CA ARG A 167 -21.82 11.61 -6.07
C ARG A 167 -22.59 12.87 -6.48
N ALA A 168 -22.18 13.55 -7.55
CA ALA A 168 -22.90 14.69 -8.12
C ALA A 168 -24.31 14.33 -8.61
N LEU A 169 -24.51 13.12 -9.14
CA LEU A 169 -25.83 12.60 -9.52
C LEU A 169 -26.65 12.05 -8.34
N SER A 170 -26.02 11.79 -7.18
CA SER A 170 -26.71 11.22 -6.00
C SER A 170 -27.01 12.26 -4.91
N THR A 171 -26.44 13.46 -4.96
CA THR A 171 -26.69 14.54 -3.97
C THR A 171 -27.70 15.57 -4.45
N VAL A 172 -28.35 15.37 -5.61
CA VAL A 172 -29.48 16.18 -6.08
C VAL A 172 -30.72 15.30 -6.21
N SER A 173 -31.09 14.63 -5.12
CA SER A 173 -32.47 14.23 -4.87
C SER A 173 -32.62 14.07 -3.37
N GLU A 174 -33.43 14.95 -2.79
CA GLU A 174 -33.95 14.88 -1.41
C GLU A 174 -33.04 15.37 -0.27
N LEU A 175 -33.03 16.70 -0.09
CA LEU A 175 -33.14 17.25 1.26
C LEU A 175 -34.64 17.46 1.54
N PRO A 176 -35.27 16.73 2.47
CA PRO A 176 -36.56 17.16 2.99
C PRO A 176 -36.35 18.42 3.82
N SER A 177 -36.97 19.52 3.38
CA SER A 177 -37.09 20.77 4.11
C SER A 177 -37.58 20.50 5.53
N ARG A 178 -36.75 20.88 6.50
CA ARG A 178 -37.04 20.72 7.93
C ARG A 178 -37.97 21.86 8.38
N GLU A 179 -39.23 21.79 7.98
CA GLU A 179 -40.27 22.72 8.40
C GLU A 179 -41.49 21.94 8.91
N HIS A 180 -41.41 21.46 10.15
CA HIS A 180 -42.51 21.36 11.13
C HIS A 180 -42.08 20.49 12.31
N LEU A 181 -41.81 21.13 13.46
CA LEU A 181 -41.90 20.49 14.77
C LEU A 181 -42.59 21.50 15.70
N PRO A 182 -43.75 21.17 16.30
CA PRO A 182 -44.40 22.05 17.25
C PRO A 182 -43.59 22.13 18.55
N ALA A 183 -43.58 23.34 19.14
CA ALA A 183 -42.88 23.65 20.37
C ALA A 183 -43.39 22.78 21.53
N LEU A 184 -42.52 21.91 22.04
CA LEU A 184 -42.69 21.28 23.35
C LEU A 184 -42.04 22.19 24.40
N THR A 185 -42.90 22.87 25.15
CA THR A 185 -42.58 23.53 26.42
C THR A 185 -42.07 22.49 27.42
N ALA A 186 -40.84 22.67 27.91
CA ALA A 186 -40.33 21.94 29.05
C ALA A 186 -39.48 22.87 29.93
N SER A 187 -39.99 23.11 31.13
CA SER A 187 -39.36 23.84 32.25
C SER A 187 -38.09 23.13 32.70
N PRO A 188 -36.98 23.83 33.03
CA PRO A 188 -35.79 23.18 33.57
C PRO A 188 -35.92 22.95 35.07
N GLU A 189 -36.25 21.72 35.46
CA GLU A 189 -36.10 21.26 36.84
C GLU A 189 -34.63 20.90 37.10
N SER A 190 -34.05 21.54 38.11
CA SER A 190 -32.63 21.44 38.46
C SER A 190 -32.30 20.05 39.00
N ARG A 191 -31.33 19.35 38.38
CA ARG A 191 -30.67 18.18 38.99
C ARG A 191 -29.30 18.58 39.53
N PRO A 192 -28.97 18.24 40.79
CA PRO A 192 -27.69 18.60 41.39
C PRO A 192 -26.54 17.76 40.85
N ARG A 193 -25.40 18.43 40.71
CA ARG A 193 -24.12 17.95 40.19
C ARG A 193 -23.46 17.00 41.22
N PRO A 194 -23.08 15.75 40.87
CA PRO A 194 -22.37 14.87 41.79
C PRO A 194 -20.95 15.40 42.06
N ALA A 195 -20.58 15.46 43.34
CA ALA A 195 -19.29 15.94 43.81
C ALA A 195 -18.16 14.96 43.44
N LEU A 196 -17.08 15.50 42.89
CA LEU A 196 -15.85 14.79 42.57
C LEU A 196 -15.09 14.47 43.86
N MET A 197 -14.96 13.18 44.22
CA MET A 197 -14.07 12.76 45.30
C MET A 197 -12.61 12.82 44.85
N PRO A 198 -11.68 13.34 45.67
CA PRO A 198 -10.26 13.32 45.34
C PRO A 198 -9.67 11.91 45.47
N ALA A 199 -8.79 11.55 44.53
CA ALA A 199 -8.06 10.29 44.53
C ALA A 199 -7.05 10.22 45.69
N PRO A 200 -6.78 9.04 46.28
CA PRO A 200 -5.79 8.89 47.34
C PRO A 200 -4.36 9.05 46.81
N ALA A 201 -3.52 9.71 47.61
CA ALA A 201 -2.11 9.95 47.34
C ALA A 201 -1.30 8.64 47.30
N ILE A 202 -0.44 8.52 46.29
CA ILE A 202 0.54 7.44 46.16
C ILE A 202 1.65 7.67 47.19
N ALA A 203 1.79 6.75 48.15
CA ALA A 203 2.91 6.76 49.07
C ALA A 203 4.21 6.39 48.33
N GLN A 204 5.16 7.34 48.30
CA GLN A 204 6.54 7.10 47.90
C GLN A 204 7.22 6.20 48.93
N LEU A 205 7.65 5.00 48.52
CA LEU A 205 8.59 4.20 49.30
C LEU A 205 10.01 4.55 48.84
N ALA A 206 10.69 5.37 49.65
CA ALA A 206 12.13 5.58 49.55
C ALA A 206 12.87 4.53 50.40
N ALA A 207 13.99 4.08 49.85
CA ALA A 207 15.02 3.16 50.34
C ALA A 207 15.21 3.02 51.85
N GLN A 208 15.49 1.77 52.29
CA GLN A 208 16.76 1.37 52.91
C GLN A 208 17.16 -0.01 52.40
#